data_AF-A0A257Y5E7-F1
#
_entry.id   AF-A0A257Y5E7-F1
#
_cell.length_a   1.000
_cell.length_b   1.000
_cell.length_c   1.000
_cell.angle_alpha   90.00
_cell.angle_beta   90.00
_cell.angle_gamma   90.00
#
_symmetry.space_group_name_H-M   'P 1'
#
loop_
_entity.id
_entity.type
_entity.pdbx_description
1 polymer ?
#
loop_
_entity_poly.entity_id
_entity_poly.type
_entity_poly.pdbx_seq_one_letter_code
_entity_poly.pdbx_strand_id
1 'polypeptide(L)'
;MREIGRAAEPRPLVLANARVIDPSRGADFHGDLLIAQGVIQDAAFGLAAGGVPDDAEVVDCKGAIVAPGLIDMRAFVGEPGAEHRETLASASHAAAAGGVTTIVCQPDTDPVVDDPAIVDFILRRARDTAVVRIHPMAALTKGLRGAEMTEIGLLKAAGAVAFTDGDRSVTNAQVMRRSLTYARDFDALIV
;
A
#
# COMPACT_ATOMS: atom_id res chain seq x y z
N MET A 1 -0.85 27.76 21.73
CA MET A 1 -0.18 26.53 21.26
C MET A 1 -0.84 25.35 21.95
N ARG A 2 -1.75 24.65 21.25
CA ARG A 2 -2.32 23.39 21.73
C ARG A 2 -1.42 22.27 21.22
N GLU A 3 -0.88 21.48 22.12
CA GLU A 3 -0.23 20.21 21.80
C GLU A 3 -1.23 19.35 21.03
N ILE A 4 -0.90 19.10 19.76
CA ILE A 4 -1.60 18.10 18.95
C ILE A 4 -1.21 16.77 19.57
N GLY A 5 -2.16 16.10 20.23
CA GLY A 5 -1.94 14.84 20.93
C GLY A 5 -1.23 13.85 20.02
N ARG A 6 0.04 13.55 20.36
CA ARG A 6 0.77 12.42 19.80
C ARG A 6 -0.03 11.18 20.20
N ALA A 7 -0.59 10.46 19.23
CA ALA A 7 -1.16 9.14 19.50
C ALA A 7 -0.14 8.35 20.34
N ALA A 8 -0.57 7.77 21.45
CA ALA A 8 0.33 7.05 22.35
C ALA A 8 1.15 6.05 21.51
N GLU A 9 2.48 6.07 21.67
CA GLU A 9 3.32 5.14 20.92
C GLU A 9 2.87 3.71 21.26
N PRO A 10 2.64 2.85 20.25
CA PRO A 10 2.22 1.49 20.50
C PRO A 10 3.30 0.81 21.34
N ARG A 11 2.85 0.07 22.37
CA ARG A 11 3.75 -0.73 23.21
C ARG A 11 4.62 -1.61 22.31
N PRO A 12 5.90 -1.85 22.69
CA PRO A 12 6.73 -2.81 21.99
C PRO A 12 5.98 -4.16 21.86
N LEU A 13 6.11 -4.82 20.71
CA LEU A 13 5.47 -6.09 20.41
C LEU A 13 6.55 -7.11 20.10
N VAL A 14 6.47 -8.28 20.74
CA VAL A 14 7.29 -9.44 20.44
C VAL A 14 6.44 -10.54 19.85
N LEU A 15 6.80 -10.99 18.67
CA LEU A 15 6.29 -12.20 18.05
C LEU A 15 7.24 -13.34 18.41
N ALA A 16 6.87 -14.16 19.39
CA ALA A 16 7.71 -15.24 19.91
C ALA A 16 7.45 -16.57 19.20
N ASN A 17 8.46 -17.43 19.12
CA ASN A 17 8.36 -18.78 18.54
C ASN A 17 7.79 -18.79 17.10
N ALA A 18 8.18 -17.83 16.26
CA ALA A 18 7.79 -17.77 14.86
C ALA A 18 8.75 -18.55 13.95
N ARG A 19 8.31 -18.84 12.72
CA ARG A 19 9.21 -19.05 11.58
C ARG A 19 9.28 -17.74 10.80
N VAL A 20 10.38 -17.02 10.94
CA VAL A 20 10.60 -15.72 10.29
C VAL A 20 11.13 -15.96 8.89
N ILE A 21 10.42 -15.46 7.88
CA ILE A 21 10.78 -15.56 6.46
C ILE A 21 10.88 -14.16 5.88
N ASP A 22 12.06 -13.78 5.40
CA ASP A 22 12.29 -12.53 4.65
C ASP A 22 13.14 -12.81 3.39
N PRO A 23 12.48 -12.99 2.23
CA PRO A 23 13.19 -13.26 0.97
C PRO A 23 14.11 -12.12 0.53
N SER A 24 13.84 -10.87 0.94
CA SER A 24 14.69 -9.71 0.57
C SER A 24 16.08 -9.79 1.20
N ARG A 25 16.21 -10.56 2.28
CA ARG A 25 17.47 -10.81 3.01
C ARG A 25 17.90 -12.28 2.94
N GLY A 26 17.16 -13.13 2.23
CA GLY A 26 17.38 -14.57 2.19
C GLY A 26 17.20 -15.28 3.54
N ALA A 27 16.41 -14.71 4.45
CA ALA A 27 16.20 -15.23 5.80
C ALA A 27 15.06 -16.24 5.85
N ASP A 28 15.29 -17.38 6.49
CA ASP A 28 14.30 -18.40 6.85
C ASP A 28 14.80 -19.13 8.10
N PHE A 29 14.27 -18.77 9.27
CA PHE A 29 14.72 -19.34 10.55
C PHE A 29 13.60 -19.33 11.59
N HIS A 30 13.75 -20.18 12.61
CA HIS A 30 12.90 -20.14 13.79
C HIS A 30 13.44 -19.17 14.82
N GLY A 31 12.59 -18.31 15.37
CA GLY A 31 13.00 -17.32 16.37
C GLY A 31 11.89 -16.34 16.71
N ASP A 32 12.31 -15.19 17.23
CA ASP A 32 11.44 -14.15 17.72
C ASP A 32 11.67 -12.86 16.94
N LEU A 33 10.68 -11.97 16.91
CA LEU A 33 10.75 -10.67 16.22
C LEU A 33 10.26 -9.55 17.13
N LEU A 34 11.09 -8.52 17.34
CA LEU A 34 10.78 -7.34 18.15
C LEU A 34 10.39 -6.17 17.25
N ILE A 35 9.21 -5.62 17.51
CA ILE A 35 8.66 -4.44 16.88
C ILE A 35 8.53 -3.36 17.95
N ALA A 36 9.18 -2.22 17.74
CA ALA A 36 9.02 -1.06 18.62
C ALA A 36 9.06 0.21 17.79
N GLN A 37 8.29 1.22 18.19
CA GLN A 37 8.21 2.51 17.49
C GLN A 37 7.80 2.36 16.01
N GLY A 38 6.96 1.36 15.71
CA GLY A 38 6.45 1.10 14.35
C GLY A 38 7.47 0.50 13.39
N VAL A 39 8.65 0.07 13.86
CA VAL A 39 9.68 -0.57 13.05
C VAL A 39 10.11 -1.91 13.65
N ILE A 40 10.62 -2.80 12.79
CA ILE A 40 11.28 -4.02 13.22
C ILE A 40 12.66 -3.63 13.76
N GLN A 41 12.88 -3.82 15.06
CA GLN A 41 14.14 -3.49 15.75
C GLN A 41 15.13 -4.64 15.68
N ASP A 42 14.64 -5.87 15.88
CA ASP A 42 15.50 -7.06 15.92
C ASP A 42 14.71 -8.33 15.55
N ALA A 43 15.42 -9.36 15.09
CA ALA A 43 14.89 -10.68 14.77
C ALA A 43 15.96 -11.75 15.00
N ALA A 44 15.78 -12.58 16.02
CA ALA A 44 16.77 -13.58 16.44
C ALA A 44 16.14 -14.70 17.26
N PHE A 45 16.84 -15.84 17.38
CA PHE A 45 16.42 -16.92 18.25
C PHE A 45 16.61 -16.53 19.73
N GLY A 46 15.56 -16.71 20.55
CA GLY A 46 15.63 -16.51 22.00
C GLY A 46 15.63 -15.06 22.46
N LEU A 47 15.25 -14.12 21.59
CA LEU A 47 15.14 -12.69 21.93
C LEU A 47 14.15 -12.46 23.07
N ALA A 48 13.04 -13.22 23.08
CA ALA A 48 12.02 -13.16 24.13
C ALA A 48 12.55 -13.51 25.53
N ALA A 49 13.71 -14.18 25.64
CA ALA A 49 14.26 -14.65 26.91
C ALA A 49 15.15 -13.62 27.65
N GLY A 50 15.46 -12.47 27.05
CA GLY A 50 16.33 -11.47 27.72
C GLY A 50 16.64 -10.19 26.96
N GLY A 51 16.08 -9.96 25.78
CA GLY A 51 16.33 -8.77 24.94
C GLY A 51 15.12 -7.83 24.78
N VAL A 52 14.11 -7.93 25.65
CA VAL A 52 12.81 -7.28 25.45
C VAL A 52 12.50 -6.28 26.57
N PRO A 53 11.93 -5.09 26.27
CA PRO A 53 11.41 -4.17 27.28
C PRO A 53 10.35 -4.81 28.20
N ASP A 54 10.34 -4.43 29.48
CA ASP A 54 9.41 -5.00 30.49
C ASP A 54 7.92 -4.76 30.18
N ASP A 55 7.59 -3.74 29.37
CA ASP A 55 6.24 -3.36 28.98
C ASP A 55 5.81 -3.94 27.63
N ALA A 56 6.63 -4.79 27.01
CA ALA A 56 6.34 -5.37 25.72
C ALA A 56 5.16 -6.34 25.77
N GLU A 57 4.28 -6.23 24.78
CA GLU A 57 3.26 -7.22 24.50
C GLU A 57 3.91 -8.43 23.82
N VAL A 58 3.65 -9.64 24.30
CA VAL A 58 4.22 -10.87 23.73
C VAL A 58 3.10 -11.71 23.14
N VAL A 59 3.24 -12.04 21.85
CA VAL A 59 2.36 -12.94 21.11
C VAL A 59 3.13 -14.20 20.76
N ASP A 60 2.71 -15.34 21.31
CA ASP A 60 3.27 -16.65 20.95
C ASP A 60 2.69 -17.12 19.61
N CYS A 61 3.54 -17.14 18.57
CA CYS A 61 3.19 -17.53 17.21
C CYS A 61 3.07 -19.05 17.03
N LYS A 62 3.52 -19.88 17.99
CA LYS A 62 3.38 -21.35 17.93
C LYS A 62 3.91 -21.97 16.63
N GLY A 63 5.01 -21.45 16.11
CA GLY A 63 5.64 -21.88 14.87
C GLY A 63 4.99 -21.34 13.59
N ALA A 64 3.99 -20.44 13.69
CA ALA A 64 3.41 -19.78 12.53
C ALA A 64 4.46 -18.95 11.76
N ILE A 65 4.18 -18.74 10.48
CA ILE A 65 5.05 -17.94 9.61
C ILE A 65 4.83 -16.46 9.92
N VAL A 66 5.92 -15.75 10.16
CA VAL A 66 5.99 -14.29 10.16
C VAL A 66 6.78 -13.87 8.93
N ALA A 67 6.16 -13.09 8.05
CA ALA A 67 6.73 -12.64 6.79
C ALA A 67 6.43 -11.16 6.56
N PRO A 68 7.14 -10.48 5.65
CA PRO A 68 6.77 -9.16 5.18
C PRO A 68 5.30 -9.14 4.74
N GLY A 69 4.57 -8.12 5.16
CA GLY A 69 3.19 -7.93 4.77
C GLY A 69 3.06 -7.89 3.25
N LEU A 70 2.06 -8.59 2.70
CA LEU A 70 1.88 -8.67 1.25
C LEU A 70 1.51 -7.30 0.68
N ILE A 71 1.89 -7.10 -0.59
CA ILE A 71 1.55 -5.92 -1.39
C ILE A 71 0.71 -6.39 -2.57
N ASP A 72 -0.55 -5.97 -2.62
CA ASP A 72 -1.42 -6.20 -3.78
C ASP A 72 -1.41 -4.95 -4.66
N MET A 73 -0.89 -5.09 -5.87
CA MET A 73 -0.73 -3.99 -6.82
C MET A 73 -1.93 -3.83 -7.76
N ARG A 74 -2.99 -4.62 -7.62
CA ARG A 74 -4.16 -4.60 -8.52
C ARG A 74 -5.49 -4.75 -7.78
N ALA A 75 -5.69 -3.91 -6.77
CA ALA A 75 -6.95 -3.89 -6.03
C ALA A 75 -8.01 -3.04 -6.73
N PHE A 76 -9.22 -3.57 -6.89
CA PHE A 76 -10.38 -2.82 -7.37
C PHE A 76 -11.18 -2.33 -6.16
N VAL A 77 -11.29 -1.02 -6.00
CA VAL A 77 -12.04 -0.40 -4.91
C VAL A 77 -13.15 0.43 -5.52
N GLY A 78 -14.38 0.26 -5.05
CA GLY A 78 -15.54 0.95 -5.62
C GLY A 78 -15.63 2.43 -5.25
N GLU A 79 -14.78 2.95 -4.38
CA GLU A 79 -14.82 4.34 -3.91
C GLU A 79 -13.73 5.17 -4.62
N PRO A 80 -14.09 6.24 -5.35
CA PRO A 80 -15.44 6.82 -5.49
C PRO A 80 -16.36 6.15 -6.54
N GLY A 81 -17.68 6.27 -6.33
CA GLY A 81 -18.73 6.08 -7.34
C GLY A 81 -19.55 4.79 -7.22
N ALA A 82 -18.96 3.74 -6.67
CA ALA A 82 -19.56 2.42 -6.47
C ALA A 82 -19.40 1.92 -5.02
N GLU A 83 -19.52 2.82 -4.04
CA GLU A 83 -19.32 2.56 -2.60
C GLU A 83 -20.25 1.46 -2.06
N HIS A 84 -21.41 1.27 -2.70
CA HIS A 84 -22.35 0.20 -2.38
C HIS A 84 -21.78 -1.21 -2.64
N ARG A 85 -20.74 -1.33 -3.48
CA ARG A 85 -20.04 -2.59 -3.75
C ARG A 85 -18.87 -2.78 -2.78
N GLU A 86 -18.04 -1.75 -2.66
CA GLU A 86 -16.81 -1.78 -1.85
C GLU A 86 -16.36 -0.34 -1.56
N THR A 87 -15.87 -0.09 -0.35
CA THR A 87 -15.28 1.19 0.10
C THR A 87 -13.79 1.03 0.36
N LEU A 88 -13.04 2.12 0.47
CA LEU A 88 -11.63 2.08 0.89
C LEU A 88 -11.47 1.41 2.27
N ALA A 89 -12.44 1.65 3.16
CA ALA A 89 -12.47 1.07 4.50
C ALA A 89 -12.66 -0.46 4.44
N SER A 90 -13.73 -0.92 3.78
CA SER A 90 -14.03 -2.36 3.68
C SER A 90 -12.92 -3.11 2.93
N ALA A 91 -12.36 -2.52 1.86
CA ALA A 91 -11.28 -3.12 1.09
C ALA A 91 -10.02 -3.26 1.95
N SER A 92 -9.72 -2.27 2.79
CA SER A 92 -8.58 -2.33 3.72
C SER A 92 -8.73 -3.43 4.76
N HIS A 93 -9.95 -3.65 5.28
CA HIS A 93 -10.21 -4.73 6.23
C HIS A 93 -10.09 -6.10 5.57
N ALA A 94 -10.60 -6.24 4.34
CA ALA A 94 -10.44 -7.46 3.55
C ALA A 94 -8.96 -7.77 3.26
N ALA A 95 -8.19 -6.74 2.87
CA ALA A 95 -6.75 -6.84 2.65
C ALA A 95 -6.01 -7.29 3.92
N ALA A 96 -6.27 -6.65 5.06
CA ALA A 96 -5.65 -7.01 6.34
C ALA A 96 -5.96 -8.46 6.73
N ALA A 97 -7.22 -8.90 6.57
CA ALA A 97 -7.62 -10.27 6.85
C ALA A 97 -6.91 -11.31 5.95
N GLY A 98 -6.53 -10.91 4.73
CA GLY A 98 -5.74 -11.72 3.80
C GLY A 98 -4.21 -11.64 4.00
N GLY A 99 -3.72 -10.87 4.98
CA GLY A 99 -2.27 -10.66 5.19
C GLY A 99 -1.64 -9.60 4.26
N VAL A 100 -2.46 -8.84 3.56
CA VAL A 100 -2.03 -7.71 2.72
C VAL A 100 -1.96 -6.44 3.57
N THR A 101 -0.80 -5.79 3.58
CA THR A 101 -0.57 -4.55 4.36
C THR A 101 -0.52 -3.31 3.48
N THR A 102 -0.48 -3.49 2.16
CA THR A 102 -0.53 -2.42 1.16
C THR A 102 -1.36 -2.86 -0.03
N ILE A 103 -2.31 -2.03 -0.44
CA ILE A 103 -3.01 -2.20 -1.71
C ILE A 103 -2.74 -1.00 -2.62
N VAL A 104 -2.71 -1.26 -3.93
CA VAL A 104 -2.70 -0.23 -4.96
C VAL A 104 -4.01 -0.29 -5.73
N CYS A 105 -4.80 0.78 -5.64
CA CYS A 105 -6.12 0.87 -6.26
C CYS A 105 -6.00 1.14 -7.76
N GLN A 106 -6.80 0.43 -8.56
CA GLN A 106 -6.96 0.68 -9.98
C GLN A 106 -7.67 2.03 -10.25
N PRO A 107 -7.42 2.66 -11.42
CA PRO A 107 -7.93 4.01 -11.72
C PRO A 107 -9.35 4.04 -12.28
N ASP A 108 -10.02 2.90 -12.43
CA ASP A 108 -11.33 2.70 -13.08
C ASP A 108 -12.54 2.96 -12.14
N THR A 109 -12.36 3.83 -11.16
CA THR A 109 -13.43 4.38 -10.32
C THR A 109 -14.33 5.35 -11.10
N ASP A 110 -15.39 5.84 -10.46
CA ASP A 110 -16.25 6.90 -11.03
C ASP A 110 -16.31 8.11 -10.07
N PRO A 111 -15.64 9.23 -10.39
CA PRO A 111 -14.87 9.49 -11.61
C PRO A 111 -13.57 8.67 -11.71
N VAL A 112 -13.07 8.51 -12.93
CA VAL A 112 -11.76 7.90 -13.24
C VAL A 112 -10.65 8.69 -12.55
N VAL A 113 -9.62 8.01 -12.05
CA VAL A 113 -8.47 8.66 -11.39
C VAL A 113 -7.53 9.30 -12.42
N ASP A 114 -7.98 10.33 -13.13
CA ASP A 114 -7.21 11.09 -14.12
C ASP A 114 -7.00 12.57 -13.77
N ASP A 115 -7.47 12.99 -12.59
CA ASP A 115 -7.30 14.34 -12.03
C ASP A 115 -6.60 14.30 -10.64
N PRO A 116 -5.66 15.21 -10.36
CA PRO A 116 -4.98 15.31 -9.06
C PRO A 116 -5.92 15.39 -7.84
N ALA A 117 -7.09 16.01 -7.98
CA ALA A 117 -8.07 16.13 -6.89
C ALA A 117 -8.63 14.76 -6.48
N ILE A 118 -8.77 13.83 -7.42
CA ILE A 118 -9.26 12.47 -7.16
C ILE A 118 -8.17 11.66 -6.44
N VAL A 119 -6.91 11.81 -6.84
CA VAL A 119 -5.76 11.21 -6.15
C VAL A 119 -5.69 11.68 -4.70
N ASP A 120 -5.79 13.00 -4.46
CA ASP A 120 -5.78 13.58 -3.10
C ASP A 120 -7.00 13.11 -2.28
N PHE A 121 -8.18 13.00 -2.89
CA PHE A 121 -9.36 12.43 -2.25
C PHE A 121 -9.11 11.02 -1.75
N ILE A 122 -8.62 10.11 -2.60
CA ILE A 122 -8.33 8.72 -2.23
C ILE A 122 -7.33 8.66 -1.08
N LEU A 123 -6.24 9.42 -1.16
CA LEU A 123 -5.19 9.43 -0.14
C LEU A 123 -5.69 9.94 1.22
N ARG A 124 -6.50 11.00 1.23
CA ARG A 124 -7.10 11.54 2.47
C ARG A 124 -8.11 10.56 3.05
N ARG A 125 -8.99 10.04 2.20
CA ARG A 125 -10.03 9.10 2.61
C ARG A 125 -9.43 7.83 3.18
N ALA A 126 -8.42 7.26 2.53
CA ALA A 126 -7.69 6.10 3.03
C ALA A 126 -6.98 6.38 4.37
N ARG A 127 -6.37 7.56 4.53
CA ARG A 127 -5.76 7.94 5.82
C ARG A 127 -6.77 7.91 6.97
N ASP A 128 -8.01 8.33 6.71
CA ASP A 128 -9.04 8.47 7.73
C ASP A 128 -9.78 7.17 8.02
N THR A 129 -9.84 6.22 7.06
CA THR A 129 -10.71 5.03 7.18
C THR A 129 -10.03 3.68 6.98
N ALA A 130 -8.84 3.63 6.39
CA ALA A 130 -8.19 2.37 6.06
C ALA A 130 -7.32 1.84 7.21
N VAL A 131 -7.30 0.51 7.36
CA VAL A 131 -6.41 -0.19 8.31
C VAL A 131 -5.13 -0.72 7.66
N VAL A 132 -4.99 -0.58 6.34
CA VAL A 132 -3.78 -0.91 5.56
C VAL A 132 -3.37 0.30 4.73
N ARG A 133 -2.14 0.30 4.20
CA ARG A 133 -1.69 1.37 3.29
C ARG A 133 -2.43 1.26 1.96
N ILE A 134 -2.97 2.37 1.47
CA ILE A 134 -3.62 2.45 0.17
C ILE A 134 -2.90 3.49 -0.68
N HIS A 135 -2.51 3.10 -1.89
CA HIS A 135 -1.94 4.00 -2.90
C HIS A 135 -2.79 3.97 -4.18
N PRO A 136 -3.07 5.10 -4.82
CA PRO A 136 -3.78 5.10 -6.10
C PRO A 136 -2.82 4.87 -7.28
N MET A 137 -3.25 4.07 -8.25
CA MET A 137 -2.84 4.28 -9.64
C MET A 137 -3.65 5.43 -10.23
N ALA A 138 -3.09 6.08 -11.25
CA ALA A 138 -3.81 7.03 -12.07
C ALA A 138 -4.01 6.48 -13.49
N ALA A 139 -4.99 7.01 -14.19
CA ALA A 139 -5.23 6.69 -15.58
C ALA A 139 -4.05 7.11 -16.45
N LEU A 140 -3.66 6.28 -17.41
CA LEU A 140 -2.65 6.64 -18.41
C LEU A 140 -3.22 7.60 -19.45
N THR A 141 -4.50 7.44 -19.79
CA THR A 141 -5.24 8.31 -20.71
C THR A 141 -6.53 8.84 -20.10
N LYS A 142 -6.97 10.03 -20.55
CA LYS A 142 -8.15 10.71 -20.02
C LYS A 142 -9.41 9.86 -20.18
N GLY A 143 -10.04 9.53 -19.06
CA GLY A 143 -11.19 8.63 -18.97
C GLY A 143 -10.92 7.21 -19.46
N LEU A 144 -9.66 6.73 -19.45
CA LEU A 144 -9.26 5.39 -19.92
C LEU A 144 -9.59 5.14 -21.41
N ARG A 145 -9.59 6.19 -22.23
CA ARG A 145 -10.06 6.14 -23.63
C ARG A 145 -8.99 5.74 -24.66
N GLY A 146 -7.73 5.60 -24.25
CA GLY A 146 -6.61 5.27 -25.13
C GLY A 146 -6.24 6.36 -26.15
N ALA A 147 -6.82 7.57 -26.04
CA ALA A 147 -6.75 8.61 -27.07
C ALA A 147 -5.82 9.77 -26.72
N GLU A 148 -5.90 10.26 -25.48
CA GLU A 148 -5.17 11.44 -25.00
C GLU A 148 -4.55 11.13 -23.64
N MET A 149 -3.24 11.38 -23.48
CA MET A 149 -2.54 11.13 -22.22
C MET A 149 -3.04 12.03 -21.10
N THR A 150 -2.90 11.58 -19.86
CA THR A 150 -3.12 12.41 -18.68
C THR A 150 -1.89 13.26 -18.34
N GLU A 151 -2.04 14.20 -17.39
CA GLU A 151 -0.94 15.02 -16.87
C GLU A 151 -0.10 14.22 -15.86
N ILE A 152 0.73 13.29 -16.36
CA ILE A 152 1.53 12.32 -15.59
C ILE A 152 2.28 12.99 -14.43
N GLY A 153 2.94 14.12 -14.70
CA GLY A 153 3.72 14.83 -13.68
C GLY A 153 2.86 15.36 -12.52
N LEU A 154 1.67 15.89 -12.81
CA LEU A 154 0.75 16.39 -11.79
C LEU A 154 0.15 15.26 -10.96
N LEU A 155 -0.25 14.16 -11.62
CA LEU A 155 -0.81 12.99 -10.95
C LEU A 155 0.23 12.30 -10.06
N LYS A 156 1.48 12.17 -10.53
CA LYS A 156 2.58 11.65 -9.70
C LYS A 156 2.85 12.57 -8.50
N ALA A 157 2.89 13.89 -8.71
CA ALA A 157 3.07 14.85 -7.62
C ALA A 157 1.93 14.82 -6.60
N ALA A 158 0.71 14.49 -7.02
CA ALA A 158 -0.44 14.30 -6.13
C ALA A 158 -0.37 13.00 -5.33
N GLY A 159 0.47 12.03 -5.74
CA GLY A 159 0.72 10.78 -5.01
C GLY A 159 0.31 9.51 -5.74
N ALA A 160 0.01 9.57 -7.04
CA ALA A 160 -0.18 8.36 -7.85
C ALA A 160 1.16 7.60 -7.98
N VAL A 161 1.13 6.29 -7.72
CA VAL A 161 2.35 5.46 -7.69
C VAL A 161 2.66 4.75 -9.02
N ALA A 162 1.65 4.61 -9.89
CA ALA A 162 1.77 4.03 -11.21
C ALA A 162 0.61 4.48 -12.12
N PHE A 163 0.75 4.24 -13.41
CA PHE A 163 -0.20 4.65 -14.44
C PHE A 163 -0.65 3.46 -15.30
N THR A 164 -1.95 3.33 -15.52
CA THR A 164 -2.53 2.26 -16.34
C THR A 164 -3.89 2.69 -16.91
N ASP A 165 -4.34 2.07 -18.00
CA ASP A 165 -5.73 2.19 -18.46
C ASP A 165 -6.62 1.03 -17.95
N GLY A 166 -6.14 0.30 -16.94
CA GLY A 166 -6.87 -0.74 -16.24
C GLY A 166 -7.04 -1.99 -17.11
N ASP A 167 -8.29 -2.37 -17.38
CA ASP A 167 -8.62 -3.47 -18.28
C ASP A 167 -8.69 -3.06 -19.76
N ARG A 168 -8.46 -1.77 -20.07
CA ARG A 168 -8.50 -1.22 -21.43
C ARG A 168 -7.10 -1.09 -22.01
N SER A 169 -6.91 -1.66 -23.20
CA SER A 169 -5.66 -1.53 -23.94
C SER A 169 -5.53 -0.16 -24.63
N VAL A 170 -4.36 0.47 -24.50
CA VAL A 170 -3.97 1.62 -25.33
C VAL A 170 -3.56 1.12 -26.71
N THR A 171 -4.51 1.04 -27.64
CA THR A 171 -4.29 0.48 -28.99
C THR A 171 -3.51 1.41 -29.91
N ASN A 172 -3.50 2.72 -29.64
CA ASN A 172 -2.75 3.69 -30.42
C ASN A 172 -1.26 3.69 -30.02
N ALA A 173 -0.42 3.10 -30.88
CA ALA A 173 1.02 3.02 -30.65
C ALA A 173 1.71 4.40 -30.48
N GLN A 174 1.19 5.47 -31.10
CA GLN A 174 1.74 6.82 -30.91
C GLN A 174 1.44 7.36 -29.52
N VAL A 175 0.24 7.08 -28.98
CA VAL A 175 -0.12 7.45 -27.60
C VAL A 175 0.80 6.71 -26.64
N MET A 176 0.89 5.38 -26.75
CA MET A 176 1.74 4.57 -25.86
C MET A 176 3.22 4.98 -25.93
N ARG A 177 3.75 5.23 -27.14
CA ARG A 177 5.13 5.70 -27.32
C ARG A 177 5.37 7.05 -26.64
N ARG A 178 4.43 7.99 -26.75
CA ARG A 178 4.52 9.29 -26.06
C ARG A 178 4.43 9.09 -24.55
N SER A 179 3.49 8.28 -24.07
CA SER A 179 3.32 7.99 -22.65
C SER A 179 4.60 7.45 -22.03
N LEU A 180 5.23 6.45 -22.65
CA LEU A 180 6.51 5.89 -22.21
C LEU A 180 7.65 6.91 -22.23
N THR A 181 7.66 7.81 -23.23
CA THR A 181 8.68 8.87 -23.31
C THR A 181 8.54 9.87 -22.14
N TYR A 182 7.32 10.34 -21.89
CA TYR A 182 7.03 11.24 -20.76
C TYR A 182 7.23 10.55 -19.41
N ALA A 183 6.82 9.30 -19.28
CA ALA A 183 6.97 8.53 -18.06
C ALA A 183 8.44 8.40 -17.65
N ARG A 184 9.36 8.19 -18.60
CA ARG A 184 10.80 8.19 -18.34
C ARG A 184 11.27 9.52 -17.73
N ASP A 185 10.82 10.65 -18.29
CA ASP A 185 11.27 11.98 -17.84
C ASP A 185 10.75 12.32 -16.43
N PHE A 186 9.63 11.73 -16.01
CA PHE A 186 9.07 11.86 -14.67
C PHE A 186 9.40 10.68 -13.73
N ASP A 187 10.15 9.68 -14.17
CA ASP A 187 10.37 8.41 -13.45
C ASP A 187 9.03 7.75 -13.02
N ALA A 188 8.05 7.75 -13.90
CA ALA A 188 6.73 7.19 -13.68
C ALA A 188 6.65 5.75 -14.17
N LEU A 189 6.04 4.88 -13.36
CA LEU A 189 5.80 3.48 -13.72
C LEU A 189 4.51 3.38 -14.56
N ILE A 190 4.60 2.81 -15.76
CA ILE A 190 3.45 2.41 -16.57
C ILE A 190 3.27 0.89 -16.44
N VAL A 191 2.04 0.44 -16.15
CA VAL A 191 1.67 -0.98 -15.94
C VAL A 191 0.60 -1.42 -16.94
#